data_AF-A0A7X5N3H9-F1
#
_entry.id   AF-A0A7X5N3H9-F1
#
_cell.length_a   1.000
_cell.length_b   1.000
_cell.length_c   1.000
_cell.angle_alpha   90.00
_cell.angle_beta   90.00
_cell.angle_gamma   90.00
#
_symmetry.space_group_name_H-M   'P 1'
#
loop_
_entity.id
_entity.type
_entity.pdbx_description
1 polymer ?
#
loop_
_entity_poly.entity_id
_entity_poly.type
_entity_poly.pdbx_seq_one_letter_code
_entity_poly.pdbx_strand_id
1 'polypeptide(L)'
;GPDVLAFAQQEIAQLSGYRLQPGDHVVEFVPEGSNKGLAVEQLMQQGAFAGRTPVFVGDDLTDEFGFEAANRLGGWSVLVGDRAQTSARFRVDGTADVHAWLQRNAR
;
A
#
# COMPACT_ATOMS: atom_id res chain seq x y z
N GLY A 1 -11.54 -17.42 3.91
CA GLY A 1 -12.88 -18.04 3.90
C GLY A 1 -13.68 -17.61 5.13
N PRO A 2 -14.97 -17.97 5.24
CA PRO A 2 -15.83 -17.55 6.36
C PRO A 2 -15.26 -17.95 7.73
N ASP A 3 -14.66 -19.14 7.84
CA ASP A 3 -14.05 -19.61 9.10
C ASP A 3 -12.84 -18.77 9.52
N VAL A 4 -12.02 -18.32 8.56
CA VAL A 4 -10.86 -17.44 8.82
C VAL A 4 -11.32 -16.09 9.35
N LEU A 5 -12.39 -15.54 8.78
CA LEU A 5 -12.93 -14.25 9.21
C LEU A 5 -13.58 -14.36 10.59
N ALA A 6 -14.34 -15.44 10.85
CA ALA A 6 -14.94 -15.70 12.16
C ALA A 6 -13.88 -15.86 13.25
N PHE A 7 -12.82 -16.64 12.97
CA PHE A 7 -11.66 -16.75 13.85
C PHE A 7 -11.04 -15.37 14.12
N ALA A 8 -10.76 -14.60 13.06
CA ALA A 8 -10.14 -13.28 13.20
C ALA A 8 -11.00 -12.31 14.04
N GLN A 9 -12.31 -12.33 13.84
CA GLN A 9 -13.27 -11.53 14.61
C GLN A 9 -13.33 -11.92 16.10
N GLN A 10 -13.12 -13.20 16.41
CA GLN A 10 -13.06 -13.66 17.80
C GLN A 10 -11.76 -13.21 18.48
N GLU A 11 -10.63 -13.31 17.79
CA GLU A 11 -9.32 -13.02 18.37
C GLU A 11 -9.04 -11.51 18.51
N ILE A 12 -9.59 -10.65 17.63
CA ILE A 12 -9.33 -9.20 17.68
C ILE A 12 -9.78 -8.56 18.99
N ALA A 13 -10.80 -9.12 19.66
CA ALA A 13 -11.27 -8.64 20.96
C ALA A 13 -10.20 -8.72 22.07
N GLN A 14 -9.18 -9.56 21.88
CA GLN A 14 -8.06 -9.73 22.83
C GLN A 14 -6.84 -8.87 22.47
N LEU A 15 -6.85 -8.23 21.30
CA LEU A 15 -5.73 -7.45 20.77
C LEU A 15 -6.09 -5.96 20.73
N SER A 16 -5.98 -5.31 21.90
CA SER A 16 -6.21 -3.87 22.00
C SER A 16 -5.22 -3.07 21.13
N GLY A 17 -5.74 -2.06 20.44
CA GLY A 17 -4.94 -1.25 19.53
C GLY A 17 -4.63 -1.93 18.20
N TYR A 18 -5.39 -2.96 17.80
CA TYR A 18 -5.32 -3.58 16.47
C TYR A 18 -6.70 -3.55 15.79
N ARG A 19 -6.70 -3.49 14.46
CA ARG A 19 -7.89 -3.69 13.63
C ARG A 19 -7.68 -4.87 12.67
N LEU A 20 -8.79 -5.43 12.20
CA LEU A 20 -8.76 -6.37 11.08
C LEU A 20 -8.72 -5.62 9.76
N GLN A 21 -7.85 -6.07 8.85
CA GLN A 21 -7.75 -5.58 7.49
C GLN A 21 -7.96 -6.75 6.52
N PRO A 22 -9.14 -6.86 5.89
CA PRO A 22 -9.38 -7.86 4.85
C PRO A 22 -8.51 -7.58 3.62
N GLY A 23 -7.93 -8.63 3.05
CA GLY A 23 -7.22 -8.60 1.78
C GLY A 23 -7.64 -9.78 0.89
N ASP A 24 -7.04 -9.89 -0.29
CA ASP A 24 -7.32 -11.01 -1.19
C ASP A 24 -6.92 -12.34 -0.54
N HIS A 25 -7.91 -13.18 -0.24
CA HIS A 25 -7.75 -14.46 0.48
C HIS A 25 -7.09 -14.40 1.87
N VAL A 26 -6.93 -13.21 2.47
CA VAL A 26 -6.27 -13.01 3.77
C VAL A 26 -7.07 -12.06 4.68
N VAL A 27 -6.84 -12.16 5.99
CA VAL A 27 -7.23 -11.14 6.97
C VAL A 27 -6.01 -10.85 7.84
N GLU A 28 -5.59 -9.59 7.89
CA GLU A 28 -4.44 -9.14 8.65
C GLU A 28 -4.87 -8.47 9.96
N PHE A 29 -4.10 -8.68 11.03
CA PHE A 29 -4.20 -7.91 12.27
C PHE A 29 -3.20 -6.76 12.19
N VAL A 30 -3.70 -5.53 12.06
CA VAL A 30 -2.86 -4.33 11.83
C VAL A 30 -3.01 -3.38 13.01
N PRO A 31 -1.90 -2.84 13.58
CA PRO A 31 -2.01 -1.84 14.64
C PRO A 31 -2.90 -0.67 14.21
N GLU A 32 -3.77 -0.22 15.10
CA GLU A 32 -4.58 0.97 14.91
C GLU A 32 -3.70 2.18 14.62
N GLY A 33 -4.12 2.98 13.65
CA GLY A 33 -3.34 4.11 13.17
C GLY A 33 -2.18 3.76 12.23
N SER A 34 -1.88 2.47 11.96
CA SER A 34 -0.87 2.10 10.95
C SER A 34 -1.49 1.94 9.57
N ASN A 35 -0.92 2.62 8.56
CA ASN A 35 -1.24 2.46 7.15
C ASN A 35 0.00 2.66 6.26
N LYS A 36 -0.08 2.24 4.99
CA LYS A 36 1.02 2.33 4.03
C LYS A 36 1.46 3.77 3.76
N GLY A 37 0.55 4.74 3.86
CA GLY A 37 0.87 6.17 3.72
C GLY A 37 1.81 6.69 4.80
N LEU A 38 1.56 6.34 6.06
CA LEU A 38 2.45 6.67 7.17
C LEU A 38 3.83 6.01 7.01
N ALA A 39 3.88 4.78 6.52
CA ALA A 39 5.14 4.11 6.24
C ALA A 39 5.95 4.87 5.16
N VAL A 40 5.30 5.36 4.10
CA VAL A 40 5.94 6.22 3.09
C VAL A 40 6.48 7.50 3.72
N GLU A 41 5.65 8.21 4.48
CA GLU A 41 6.04 9.47 5.13
C GLU A 41 7.23 9.29 6.09
N GLN A 42 7.25 8.19 6.85
CA GLN A 42 8.36 7.84 7.75
C GLN A 42 9.62 7.45 6.99
N LEU A 43 9.51 6.64 5.92
CA LEU A 43 10.67 6.27 5.10
C LEU A 43 11.31 7.52 4.50
N MET A 44 10.51 8.47 3.99
CA MET A 44 10.99 9.72 3.41
C MET A 44 11.72 10.63 4.40
N GLN A 45 11.62 10.39 5.71
CA GLN A 45 12.40 11.07 6.73
C GLN A 45 13.76 10.40 7.02
N GLN A 46 13.98 9.17 6.55
CA GLN A 46 15.22 8.43 6.79
C GLN A 46 16.32 8.83 5.79
N GLY A 47 17.59 8.81 6.23
CA GLY A 47 18.71 9.33 5.44
C GLY A 47 18.87 8.73 4.03
N ALA A 48 18.48 7.47 3.82
CA ALA A 48 18.55 6.85 2.50
C ALA A 48 17.51 7.39 1.50
N PHE A 49 16.40 7.96 1.99
CA PHE A 49 15.26 8.43 1.19
C PHE A 49 15.03 9.94 1.30
N ALA A 50 15.57 10.60 2.34
CA ALA A 50 15.40 12.02 2.58
C ALA A 50 15.83 12.85 1.36
N GLY A 51 14.95 13.77 0.95
CA GLY A 51 15.15 14.63 -0.22
C GLY A 51 14.96 13.94 -1.58
N ARG A 52 14.67 12.64 -1.63
CA ARG A 52 14.33 11.95 -2.89
C ARG A 52 12.86 12.17 -3.25
N THR A 53 12.51 11.83 -4.48
CA THR A 53 11.11 11.78 -4.93
C THR A 53 10.52 10.40 -4.64
N PRO A 54 9.42 10.28 -3.87
CA PRO A 54 8.80 9.00 -3.63
C PRO A 54 8.10 8.48 -4.90
N VAL A 55 8.29 7.19 -5.19
CA VAL A 55 7.52 6.48 -6.21
C VAL A 55 6.87 5.27 -5.56
N PHE A 56 5.55 5.29 -5.46
CA PHE A 56 4.75 4.23 -4.86
C PHE A 56 3.98 3.47 -5.95
N VAL A 57 4.10 2.14 -5.94
CA VAL A 57 3.45 1.24 -6.90
C VAL A 57 2.66 0.20 -6.10
N GLY A 58 1.38 0.00 -6.42
CA GLY A 58 0.50 -0.92 -5.69
C GLY A 58 -0.74 -1.30 -6.49
N ASP A 59 -1.43 -2.35 -6.06
CA ASP A 59 -2.57 -2.98 -6.76
C ASP A 59 -3.85 -3.01 -5.91
N ASP A 60 -3.74 -2.97 -4.58
CA ASP A 60 -4.85 -3.22 -3.67
C ASP A 60 -5.45 -1.92 -3.08
N LEU A 61 -6.59 -2.01 -2.40
CA LEU A 61 -7.27 -0.87 -1.78
C LEU A 61 -6.42 -0.24 -0.67
N THR A 62 -5.64 -1.06 0.04
CA THR A 62 -4.76 -0.60 1.12
C THR A 62 -3.63 0.32 0.62
N ASP A 63 -3.30 0.24 -0.67
CA ASP A 63 -2.29 1.08 -1.32
C ASP A 63 -2.74 2.52 -1.56
N GLU A 64 -4.04 2.81 -1.45
CA GLU A 64 -4.55 4.19 -1.59
C GLU A 64 -3.89 5.16 -0.61
N PHE A 65 -3.67 4.72 0.64
CA PHE A 65 -2.93 5.54 1.61
C PHE A 65 -1.49 5.84 1.15
N GLY A 66 -0.84 4.88 0.49
CA GLY A 66 0.49 5.04 -0.10
C GLY A 66 0.48 6.00 -1.29
N PHE A 67 -0.52 5.88 -2.17
CA PHE A 67 -0.70 6.77 -3.32
C PHE A 67 -0.91 8.22 -2.88
N GLU A 68 -1.80 8.45 -1.92
CA GLU A 68 -2.06 9.78 -1.37
C GLU A 68 -0.81 10.39 -0.73
N ALA A 69 -0.06 9.61 0.06
CA ALA A 69 1.18 10.06 0.67
C ALA A 69 2.23 10.44 -0.38
N ALA A 70 2.45 9.58 -1.38
CA ALA A 70 3.36 9.88 -2.49
C ALA A 70 2.93 11.16 -3.23
N ASN A 71 1.63 11.32 -3.49
CA ASN A 71 1.08 12.51 -4.16
C ASN A 71 1.28 13.79 -3.35
N ARG A 72 1.05 13.76 -2.02
CA ARG A 72 1.27 14.89 -1.11
C ARG A 72 2.73 15.32 -1.07
N LEU A 73 3.65 14.35 -1.13
CA LEU A 73 5.09 14.56 -1.14
C LEU A 73 5.66 14.93 -2.52
N GLY A 74 4.79 15.22 -3.50
CA GLY A 74 5.21 15.63 -4.86
C GLY A 74 5.77 14.49 -5.71
N GLY A 75 5.57 13.24 -5.29
CA GLY A 75 6.03 12.05 -5.97
C GLY A 75 5.02 11.43 -6.93
N TRP A 76 5.27 10.16 -7.26
CA TRP A 76 4.49 9.38 -8.23
C TRP A 76 3.74 8.25 -7.53
N SER A 77 2.50 8.06 -7.92
CA SER A 77 1.63 6.98 -7.49
C SER A 77 1.16 6.20 -8.71
N VAL A 78 1.41 4.89 -8.73
CA VAL A 78 1.15 4.01 -9.88
C VAL A 78 0.25 2.85 -9.45
N LEU A 79 -0.95 2.80 -10.01
CA LEU A 79 -1.84 1.65 -9.86
C LEU A 79 -1.42 0.53 -10.82
N VAL A 80 -1.37 -0.70 -10.34
CA VAL A 80 -1.23 -1.91 -11.14
C VAL A 80 -2.60 -2.55 -11.35
N GLY A 81 -2.97 -2.79 -12.61
CA GLY A 81 -4.26 -3.37 -12.97
C GLY A 81 -5.36 -2.33 -13.20
N ASP A 82 -6.61 -2.82 -13.26
CA ASP A 82 -7.77 -1.99 -13.55
C ASP A 82 -8.72 -1.77 -12.37
N ARG A 83 -8.63 -0.60 -11.73
CA ARG A 83 -9.58 -0.13 -10.71
C ARG A 83 -10.08 1.28 -11.02
N ALA A 84 -11.40 1.47 -10.96
CA ALA A 84 -12.06 2.73 -11.30
C ALA A 84 -11.87 3.84 -10.25
N GLN A 85 -11.84 3.50 -8.95
CA GLN A 85 -11.61 4.46 -7.86
C GLN A 85 -10.18 4.32 -7.34
N THR A 86 -9.35 5.31 -7.66
CA THR A 86 -7.97 5.38 -7.17
C THR A 86 -7.44 6.81 -7.14
N SER A 87 -6.57 7.09 -6.17
CA SER A 87 -5.77 8.31 -6.06
C SER A 87 -4.47 8.22 -6.87
N ALA A 88 -4.16 7.06 -7.46
CA ALA A 88 -2.98 6.90 -8.30
C ALA A 88 -3.03 7.83 -9.52
N ARG A 89 -1.90 8.49 -9.81
CA ARG A 89 -1.76 9.41 -10.96
C ARG A 89 -1.37 8.70 -12.25
N PHE A 90 -0.77 7.52 -12.14
CA PHE A 90 -0.36 6.69 -13.27
C PHE A 90 -0.91 5.29 -13.12
N ARG A 91 -0.88 4.53 -14.21
CA ARG A 91 -1.35 3.15 -14.27
C ARG A 91 -0.45 2.30 -15.15
N VAL A 92 -0.33 1.03 -14.78
CA VAL A 92 0.20 -0.05 -15.61
C VAL A 92 -0.78 -1.23 -15.60
N ASP A 93 -0.81 -2.02 -16.67
CA ASP A 93 -1.87 -3.04 -16.85
C ASP A 93 -1.63 -4.27 -15.96
N GLY A 94 -0.37 -4.59 -15.66
CA GLY A 94 -0.06 -5.69 -14.77
C GLY A 94 1.39 -5.70 -14.27
N THR A 95 1.70 -6.73 -13.46
CA THR A 95 3.01 -6.91 -12.83
C THR A 95 4.15 -7.05 -13.85
N ALA A 96 3.87 -7.63 -15.03
CA ALA A 96 4.85 -7.71 -16.12
C ALA A 96 5.32 -6.33 -16.58
N ASP A 97 4.42 -5.35 -16.66
CA ASP A 97 4.74 -3.98 -17.07
C ASP A 97 5.52 -3.25 -15.98
N VAL A 98 5.23 -3.51 -14.71
CA VAL A 98 6.04 -3.02 -13.57
C VAL A 98 7.48 -3.49 -13.74
N HIS A 99 7.69 -4.80 -13.95
CA HIS A 99 9.03 -5.37 -14.13
C HIS A 99 9.76 -4.76 -15.33
N ALA A 100 9.10 -4.68 -16.49
CA ALA A 100 9.68 -4.09 -17.68
C ALA A 100 10.04 -2.61 -17.48
N TRP A 101 9.19 -1.85 -16.77
CA TRP A 101 9.46 -0.47 -16.42
C TRP A 101 10.67 -0.33 -15.49
N LEU A 102 10.75 -1.09 -14.40
CA LEU A 102 11.89 -1.05 -13.48
C LEU A 102 13.21 -1.42 -14.18
N GLN A 103 13.21 -2.48 -14.99
CA GLN A 103 14.41 -2.94 -15.72
C GLN A 103 14.94 -1.88 -16.70
N ARG A 104 14.05 -1.14 -17.37
CA ARG A 104 14.45 -0.05 -18.28
C ARG A 104 15.13 1.12 -17.56
N ASN A 105 14.86 1.31 -16.27
CA ASN A 105 15.32 2.45 -15.47
C ASN A 105 16.39 2.11 -14.43
N ALA A 106 16.79 0.84 -14.29
CA ALA A 106 17.77 0.38 -13.31
C ALA A 106 19.25 0.68 -13.68
N ARG A 107 19.51 1.72 -14.49
CA ARG A 107 20.84 2.05 -15.01
C ARG A 107 21.54 3.10 -14.18
#